data_AF-A0A4Q3IJX8-F1
#
_entry.id   AF-A0A4Q3IJX8-F1
#
_cell.length_a   1.000
_cell.length_b   1.000
_cell.length_c   1.000
_cell.angle_alpha   90.00
_cell.angle_beta   90.00
_cell.angle_gamma   90.00
#
_symmetry.space_group_name_H-M   'P 1'
#
loop_
_entity.id
_entity.type
_entity.pdbx_description
1 polymer ?
#
loop_
_entity_poly.entity_id
_entity_poly.type
_entity_poly.pdbx_seq_one_letter_code
_entity_poly.pdbx_strand_id
1 'polypeptide(L)' 'LKDIARTRSVVVVEHDMHFVRALDVKVTCLHEGSVLAEGTLDAVSADPRVVEVYLGR' A
#
# COMPACT_ATOMS: atom_id res chain seq x y z
N LEU A 1 -2.58 -8.50 14.08
CA LEU A 1 -3.37 -7.52 13.28
C LEU A 1 -4.62 -8.13 12.68
N LYS A 2 -4.53 -9.26 11.95
CA LYS A 2 -5.71 -9.93 11.37
C LYS A 2 -6.81 -10.22 12.40
N ASP A 3 -6.48 -10.65 13.62
CA ASP A 3 -7.47 -10.88 14.68
C ASP A 3 -8.13 -9.60 15.20
N ILE A 4 -7.37 -8.51 15.32
CA ILE A 4 -7.89 -7.20 15.74
C ILE A 4 -8.85 -6.65 14.67
N ALA A 5 -8.49 -6.81 13.40
CA ALA A 5 -9.26 -6.38 12.24
C ALA A 5 -10.63 -7.08 12.12
N ARG A 6 -10.88 -8.17 12.87
CA ARG A 6 -12.19 -8.84 12.89
C ARG A 6 -13.27 -8.02 13.59
N THR A 7 -12.90 -7.15 14.53
CA THR A 7 -13.86 -6.39 15.36
C THR A 7 -13.56 -4.90 15.44
N ARG A 8 -12.45 -4.42 14.86
CA ARG A 8 -12.08 -3.02 14.80
C ARG A 8 -11.53 -2.68 13.42
N SER A 9 -11.74 -1.46 12.96
CA SER A 9 -11.03 -0.93 11.80
C SER A 9 -9.56 -0.70 12.15
N VAL A 10 -8.66 -1.06 11.23
CA VAL A 10 -7.21 -0.93 11.41
C VAL A 10 -6.66 -0.19 10.20
N VAL A 11 -5.91 0.88 10.45
CA VAL A 11 -5.11 1.57 9.43
C VAL A 11 -3.64 1.29 9.73
N VAL A 12 -2.91 0.88 8.70
CA VAL A 12 -1.48 0.58 8.78
C VAL A 12 -0.76 1.52 7.82
N VAL A 13 0.33 2.13 8.28
CA VAL A 13 1.25 2.90 7.46
C VAL A 13 2.63 2.29 7.68
N GLU A 14 3.18 1.66 6.64
CA GLU A 14 4.43 0.93 6.72
C GLU A 14 5.25 1.05 5.44
N HIS A 15 6.56 0.89 5.59
CA HIS A 15 7.53 0.91 4.49
C HIS A 15 8.06 -0.49 4.13
N ASP A 16 7.84 -1.48 5.01
CA ASP A 16 8.17 -2.88 4.72
C ASP A 16 7.11 -3.54 3.83
N MET A 17 7.47 -3.77 2.56
CA MET A 17 6.56 -4.37 1.57
C MET A 17 6.31 -5.87 1.78
N HIS A 18 7.17 -6.60 2.50
CA HIS A 18 6.90 -8.00 2.86
C HIS A 18 5.77 -8.06 3.89
N PHE A 19 5.78 -7.14 4.85
CA PHE A 19 4.71 -7.02 5.83
C PHE A 19 3.38 -6.63 5.17
N VAL A 20 3.38 -5.61 4.32
CA VAL A 20 2.18 -5.18 3.58
C VAL A 20 1.64 -6.32 2.71
N ARG A 21 2.51 -7.08 2.04
CA ARG A 21 2.13 -8.28 1.27
C ARG A 21 1.46 -9.32 2.16
N ALA A 22 2.00 -9.59 3.34
CA ALA A 22 1.48 -10.61 4.26
C ALA A 22 0.08 -10.26 4.81
N LEU A 23 -0.29 -8.97 4.82
CA LEU A 23 -1.63 -8.55 5.22
C LEU A 23 -2.70 -8.96 4.20
N ASP A 24 -2.35 -9.08 2.92
CA ASP A 24 -3.25 -9.46 1.82
C ASP A 24 -4.52 -8.60 1.78
N VAL A 25 -4.31 -7.28 1.79
CA VAL A 25 -5.36 -6.26 1.78
C VAL A 25 -5.10 -5.23 0.68
N LYS A 26 -6.12 -4.41 0.41
CA LYS A 26 -5.98 -3.24 -0.45
C LYS A 26 -4.93 -2.27 0.12
N VAL A 27 -4.07 -1.76 -0.76
CA VAL A 27 -3.01 -0.81 -0.48
C VAL A 27 -3.33 0.51 -1.18
N THR A 28 -3.07 1.62 -0.50
CA THR A 28 -3.18 2.97 -1.05
C THR A 28 -1.79 3.59 -1.05
N CYS A 29 -1.33 4.03 -2.22
CA CYS A 29 -0.10 4.79 -2.39
C CYS A 29 -0.42 6.28 -2.41
N LEU A 30 0.26 7.05 -1.56
CA LEU A 30 0.08 8.49 -1.42
C LEU A 30 1.32 9.22 -1.97
N HIS A 31 1.11 10.31 -2.70
CA HIS A 31 2.16 11.21 -3.13
C HIS A 31 1.68 12.67 -3.04
N GLU A 32 2.50 13.54 -2.46
CA GLU A 32 2.19 14.97 -2.26
C GLU A 32 0.80 15.25 -1.67
N GLY A 33 0.40 14.47 -0.65
CA GLY A 33 -0.88 14.62 0.02
C GLY A 33 -2.11 14.13 -0.76
N SER A 34 -1.90 13.50 -1.91
CA SER A 34 -2.96 12.95 -2.77
C SER A 34 -2.80 11.44 -2.99
N VAL A 35 -3.91 10.76 -3.30
CA VAL A 35 -3.86 9.33 -3.68
C VAL A 35 -3.28 9.22 -5.09
N LEU A 36 -2.15 8.52 -5.19
CA LEU A 36 -1.47 8.24 -6.46
C LEU A 36 -2.07 6.99 -7.12
N ALA A 37 -2.19 5.91 -6.35
CA ALA A 37 -2.72 4.63 -6.79
C ALA A 37 -3.37 3.85 -5.64
N GLU A 38 -4.33 2.99 -5.94
CA GLU A 38 -4.98 2.12 -4.96
C GLU A 38 -5.29 0.76 -5.60
N GLY A 39 -5.05 -0.33 -4.87
CA GLY A 39 -5.29 -1.69 -5.39
C GLY A 39 -4.61 -2.76 -4.57
N THR A 40 -4.33 -3.92 -5.18
CA THR A 40 -3.43 -4.91 -4.58
C THR A 40 -2.00 -4.38 -4.58
N LEU A 41 -1.15 -4.91 -3.70
CA LEU A 41 0.26 -4.52 -3.68
C LEU A 41 0.93 -4.71 -5.05
N ASP A 42 0.65 -5.82 -5.73
CA ASP A 42 1.23 -6.11 -7.05
C ASP A 42 0.79 -5.08 -8.09
N ALA A 43 -0.50 -4.74 -8.15
CA ALA A 43 -1.01 -3.74 -9.08
C ALA A 43 -0.44 -2.34 -8.80
N VAL A 44 -0.36 -1.93 -7.53
CA VAL A 44 0.19 -0.63 -7.12
C VAL A 44 1.68 -0.55 -7.41
N SER A 45 2.45 -1.59 -7.10
CA SER A 45 3.91 -1.62 -7.32
C SER A 45 4.29 -1.68 -8.81
N ALA A 46 3.39 -2.17 -9.66
CA ALA A 46 3.55 -2.19 -11.11
C ALA A 46 3.06 -0.91 -11.80
N ASP A 47 2.39 0.00 -11.08
CA ASP A 47 1.91 1.27 -11.64
C ASP A 47 3.12 2.14 -12.05
N PRO A 48 3.26 2.50 -13.34
CA PRO A 48 4.39 3.29 -13.81
C PRO A 48 4.57 4.60 -13.05
N ARG A 49 3.47 5.23 -12.60
CA ARG A 49 3.50 6.49 -11.85
C ARG A 49 4.08 6.29 -10.45
N VAL A 50 3.79 5.14 -9.81
CA VAL A 50 4.37 4.77 -8.51
C VAL A 50 5.86 4.49 -8.67
N VAL A 51 6.24 3.76 -9.71
CA VAL A 51 7.64 3.45 -10.03
C VAL A 51 8.44 4.73 -10.28
N GLU A 52 7.93 5.65 -11.08
CA GLU A 52 8.56 6.95 -11.37
C GLU A 52 8.78 7.76 -10.09
N VAL A 53 7.74 7.91 -9.26
CA VAL A 53 7.79 8.69 -8.02
C VAL A 53 8.74 8.08 -6.98
N TYR A 54 8.74 6.75 -6.79
CA TYR A 54 9.50 6.10 -5.72
C TYR A 54 10.92 5.68 -6.12
N LEU A 55 11.18 5.43 -7.41
CA LEU A 55 12.46 4.93 -7.91
C LEU A 55 13.18 5.90 -8.86
N GLY A 56 12.55 7.03 -9.22
CA GLY A 56 13.20 8.15 -9.90
C GLY A 56 13.79 7.82 -11.26
N ARG A 57 13.10 7.03 -12.08
CA ARG A 57 13.52 6.77 -13.47
C ARG A 57 13.09 7.87 -14.43
#